data_AF-A0A918X2T3-F1
#
_entry.id   AF-A0A918X2T3-F1
#
_cell.length_a   1.000
_cell.length_b   1.000
_cell.length_c   1.000
_cell.angle_alpha   90.00
_cell.angle_beta   90.00
_cell.angle_gamma   90.00
#
_symmetry.space_group_name_H-M   'P 1'
#
loop_
_entity.id
_entity.type
_entity.pdbx_description
1 polymer ?
#
loop_
_entity_poly.entity_id
_entity_poly.type
_entity_poly.pdbx_seq_one_letter_code
_entity_poly.pdbx_strand_id
1 'polypeptide(L)'
;MEETNDQKQAKRTDTVWGFVTLPLLAAWITFHLLPHNTAPGWILYATGAAGTVLAHGWFALRRISPGVGGVVVPLLHVLLGALFWLTRT
;
A
#
# COMPACT_ATOMS: atom_id res chain seq x y z
N MET A 1 -25.60 -14.09 13.48
CA MET A 1 -25.31 -13.98 12.03
C MET A 1 -24.00 -14.69 11.80
N GLU A 2 -24.01 -15.86 11.17
CA GLU A 2 -22.80 -16.61 10.83
C GLU A 2 -22.11 -15.90 9.65
N GLU A 3 -20.88 -15.41 9.84
CA GLU A 3 -20.06 -14.86 8.75
C GLU A 3 -19.84 -15.96 7.71
N THR A 4 -20.27 -15.74 6.46
CA THR A 4 -20.01 -16.66 5.36
C THR A 4 -18.51 -16.72 5.07
N ASN A 5 -18.04 -17.87 4.55
CA ASN A 5 -16.62 -18.13 4.31
C ASN A 5 -15.97 -17.07 3.39
N ASP A 6 -16.76 -16.49 2.49
CA ASP A 6 -16.37 -15.39 1.60
C ASP A 6 -16.07 -14.09 2.36
N GLN A 7 -16.84 -13.77 3.41
CA GLN A 7 -16.59 -12.58 4.24
C GLN A 7 -15.32 -12.74 5.09
N LYS A 8 -15.05 -13.95 5.59
CA LYS A 8 -13.78 -14.24 6.28
C LYS A 8 -12.57 -14.10 5.36
N GLN A 9 -12.68 -14.54 4.10
CA GLN A 9 -11.61 -14.38 3.12
C GLN A 9 -11.38 -12.91 2.78
N ALA A 10 -12.45 -12.15 2.50
CA ALA A 10 -12.38 -10.71 2.22
C ALA A 10 -11.70 -9.93 3.36
N LYS A 11 -12.08 -10.19 4.61
CA LYS A 11 -11.50 -9.54 5.79
C LYS A 11 -10.01 -9.85 5.95
N ARG A 12 -9.60 -11.09 5.64
CA ARG A 12 -8.19 -11.50 5.69
C ARG A 12 -7.37 -10.81 4.60
N THR A 13 -7.92 -10.71 3.39
CA THR A 13 -7.26 -10.00 2.29
C THR A 13 -7.15 -8.51 2.56
N ASP A 14 -8.18 -7.89 3.12
CA ASP A 14 -8.16 -6.46 3.49
C ASP A 14 -7.11 -6.16 4.58
N THR A 15 -6.90 -7.10 5.51
CA THR A 15 -5.86 -6.98 6.54
C THR A 15 -4.45 -6.97 5.92
N VAL A 16 -4.21 -7.77 4.87
CA VAL A 16 -2.94 -7.78 4.13
C VAL A 16 -2.70 -6.43 3.46
N TRP A 17 -3.73 -5.85 2.83
CA TRP A 17 -3.64 -4.53 2.20
C TRP A 17 -3.40 -3.42 3.22
N GLY A 18 -4.01 -3.50 4.41
CA GLY A 18 -3.73 -2.60 5.53
C GLY A 18 -2.25 -2.58 5.93
N PHE A 19 -1.63 -3.77 5.99
CA PHE A 19 -0.20 -3.90 6.30
C PHE A 19 0.70 -3.26 5.23
N VAL A 20 0.31 -3.38 3.96
CA VAL A 20 1.05 -2.79 2.83
C VAL A 20 0.90 -1.26 2.80
N THR A 21 -0.22 -0.71 3.30
CA THR A 21 -0.42 0.74 3.38
C THR A 21 0.33 1.42 4.54
N LEU A 22 0.74 0.68 5.58
CA LEU A 22 1.51 1.25 6.71
C LEU A 22 2.80 1.97 6.28
N PRO A 23 3.69 1.38 5.48
CA PRO A 23 4.90 2.07 5.00
C PRO A 23 4.58 3.28 4.12
N LEU A 24 3.48 3.26 3.36
CA LEU A 24 3.03 4.42 2.59
C LEU A 24 2.60 5.59 3.51
N LEU A 25 1.89 5.28 4.59
CA LEU A 25 1.51 6.26 5.61
C LEU A 25 2.76 6.81 6.33
N ALA A 26 3.71 5.94 6.66
CA ALA A 26 4.99 6.33 7.26
C ALA A 26 5.82 7.24 6.34
N ALA A 27 5.81 6.96 5.03
CA ALA A 27 6.44 7.83 4.03
C ALA A 27 5.80 9.22 4.03
N TRP A 28 4.46 9.30 4.02
CA TRP A 28 3.73 10.58 4.09
C TRP A 28 4.06 11.38 5.35
N ILE A 29 4.11 10.73 6.51
CA ILE A 29 4.49 11.35 7.79
C ILE A 29 5.94 11.87 7.71
N THR A 30 6.85 11.08 7.14
CA THR A 30 8.26 11.45 7.01
C THR A 30 8.44 12.65 6.09
N PHE A 31 7.71 12.71 4.97
CA PHE A 31 7.69 13.88 4.09
C PHE A 31 7.13 15.13 4.77
N HIS A 32 6.21 15.00 5.73
CA HIS A 32 5.70 16.14 6.50
C HIS A 32 6.66 16.58 7.61
N LEU A 33 7.27 15.63 8.33
CA LEU A 33 8.15 15.92 9.46
C LEU A 33 9.55 16.37 9.03
N LEU A 34 10.06 15.89 7.89
CA LEU A 34 11.38 16.23 7.37
C LEU A 34 11.29 16.94 6.01
N PRO A 35 10.81 18.20 5.97
CA PRO A 35 10.64 18.91 4.71
C PRO A 35 11.95 19.20 3.96
N HIS A 36 13.10 19.12 4.64
CA HIS A 36 14.42 19.41 4.07
C HIS A 36 15.19 18.16 3.65
N ASN A 37 14.76 16.98 4.08
CA ASN A 37 15.41 15.71 3.74
C ASN A 37 14.35 14.68 3.32
N THR A 38 14.19 14.55 2.02
CA THR A 38 13.17 13.72 1.37
C THR A 38 13.60 12.26 1.19
N ALA A 39 14.89 11.95 1.35
CA ALA A 39 15.45 10.61 1.20
C ALA A 39 14.75 9.53 2.07
N PRO A 40 14.54 9.72 3.38
CA PRO A 40 13.85 8.71 4.19
C PRO A 40 12.38 8.52 3.78
N GLY A 41 11.71 9.58 3.29
CA GLY A 41 10.35 9.48 2.73
C GLY A 41 10.31 8.61 1.47
N TRP A 42 11.27 8.78 0.57
CA TRP A 42 11.41 7.95 -0.62
C TRP A 42 11.75 6.49 -0.33
N ILE A 43 12.58 6.21 0.68
CA ILE A 43 12.90 4.84 1.12
C ILE A 43 11.64 4.12 1.64
N LEU A 44 10.86 4.79 2.48
CA LEU A 44 9.60 4.24 3.00
C LEU A 44 8.57 4.02 1.88
N TYR A 45 8.49 4.97 0.94
CA TYR A 45 7.63 4.85 -0.24
C TYR A 45 8.02 3.67 -1.12
N ALA A 46 9.32 3.50 -1.43
CA ALA A 46 9.84 2.36 -2.19
C ALA A 46 9.57 1.03 -1.48
N THR A 47 9.66 1.01 -0.15
CA THR A 47 9.34 -0.18 0.66
C THR A 47 7.85 -0.54 0.56
N GLY A 48 6.95 0.44 0.63
CA GLY A 48 5.51 0.23 0.42
C GLY A 48 5.19 -0.26 -0.99
N ALA A 49 5.84 0.30 -2.00
CA ALA A 49 5.68 -0.12 -3.40
C ALA A 49 6.14 -1.58 -3.60
N ALA A 50 7.30 -1.95 -3.05
CA ALA A 50 7.79 -3.33 -3.09
C ALA A 50 6.82 -4.30 -2.39
N GLY A 51 6.28 -3.91 -1.22
CA GLY A 51 5.24 -4.68 -0.52
C GLY A 51 3.97 -4.87 -1.36
N THR A 52 3.54 -3.83 -2.09
CA THR A 52 2.36 -3.87 -2.97
C THR A 52 2.56 -4.83 -4.14
N VAL A 53 3.75 -4.80 -4.76
CA VAL A 53 4.12 -5.71 -5.87
C VAL A 53 4.21 -7.15 -5.38
N LEU A 54 4.85 -7.39 -4.22
CA LEU A 54 4.93 -8.72 -3.62
C LEU A 54 3.54 -9.28 -3.25
N ALA A 55 2.67 -8.45 -2.67
CA ALA A 55 1.29 -8.84 -2.38
C ALA A 55 0.52 -9.20 -3.66
N HIS A 56 0.61 -8.37 -4.71
CA HIS A 56 0.01 -8.70 -6.01
C HIS A 56 0.55 -10.00 -6.61
N GLY A 57 1.87 -10.19 -6.58
CA GLY A 57 2.50 -11.43 -7.06
C GLY A 57 2.01 -12.65 -6.29
N TRP A 58 1.87 -12.53 -4.97
CA TRP A 58 1.34 -13.60 -4.12
C TRP A 58 -0.14 -13.90 -4.40
N PHE A 59 -0.98 -12.88 -4.58
CA PHE A 59 -2.39 -13.03 -4.95
C PHE A 59 -2.54 -13.67 -6.33
N ALA A 60 -1.74 -13.23 -7.31
CA ALA A 60 -1.70 -13.81 -8.64
C ALA A 60 -1.27 -15.29 -8.61
N LEU A 61 -0.25 -15.62 -7.82
CA LEU A 61 0.24 -16.99 -7.66
C LEU A 61 -0.80 -17.91 -7.01
N ARG A 62 -1.55 -17.40 -6.03
CA ARG A 62 -2.62 -18.15 -5.35
C ARG A 62 -3.95 -18.14 -6.10
N ARG A 63 -4.07 -17.40 -7.21
CA ARG A 63 -5.33 -17.17 -7.95
C ARG A 63 -6.47 -16.70 -7.05
N ILE A 64 -6.14 -15.91 -6.01
CA ILE A 64 -7.11 -15.35 -5.08
C ILE A 64 -7.44 -13.94 -5.57
N SER A 65 -8.73 -13.59 -5.62
CA SER A 65 -9.16 -12.24 -5.98
C SER A 65 -8.65 -11.25 -4.92
N PRO A 66 -7.87 -10.23 -5.28
CA PRO A 66 -7.22 -9.34 -4.32
C PRO A 66 -8.20 -8.38 -3.63
N GLY A 67 -9.51 -8.50 -3.86
CA GLY A 67 -10.53 -7.64 -3.26
C GLY A 67 -10.37 -6.16 -3.65
N VAL A 68 -11.06 -5.27 -2.93
CA VAL A 68 -11.02 -3.83 -3.19
C VAL A 68 -9.62 -3.25 -2.89
N GLY A 69 -8.95 -3.75 -1.85
CA GLY A 69 -7.61 -3.32 -1.48
C GLY A 69 -6.56 -3.51 -2.59
N GLY A 70 -6.70 -4.55 -3.41
CA GLY A 70 -5.80 -4.79 -4.55
C GLY A 70 -5.83 -3.70 -5.61
N VAL A 71 -6.95 -3.01 -5.78
CA VAL A 71 -7.04 -1.92 -6.77
C VAL A 71 -6.72 -0.58 -6.13
N VAL A 72 -7.20 -0.35 -4.90
CA VAL A 72 -7.08 0.93 -4.20
C VAL A 72 -5.63 1.23 -3.79
N VAL A 73 -4.89 0.25 -3.26
CA VAL A 73 -3.52 0.44 -2.76
C VAL A 73 -2.51 0.87 -3.84
N PRO A 74 -2.44 0.22 -5.02
CA PRO A 74 -1.54 0.67 -6.08
C PRO A 74 -1.95 2.01 -6.68
N LEU A 75 -3.26 2.29 -6.80
CA LEU A 75 -3.75 3.62 -7.20
C LEU A 75 -3.27 4.70 -6.22
N LEU A 76 -3.41 4.45 -4.92
CA LEU A 76 -2.92 5.35 -3.86
C LEU A 76 -1.41 5.56 -3.93
N HIS A 77 -0.63 4.51 -4.19
CA HIS A 77 0.81 4.63 -4.40
C HIS A 77 1.10 5.54 -5.57
N VAL A 78 0.53 5.29 -6.75
CA VAL A 78 0.77 6.12 -7.95
C VAL A 78 0.39 7.58 -7.70
N LEU A 79 -0.76 7.83 -7.06
CA LEU A 79 -1.25 9.17 -6.82
C LEU A 79 -0.38 9.93 -5.81
N LEU A 80 -0.02 9.29 -4.69
CA LEU A 80 0.87 9.88 -3.68
C LEU A 80 2.30 10.03 -4.19
N GLY A 81 2.82 9.06 -4.94
CA GLY A 81 4.13 9.12 -5.56
C GLY A 81 4.25 10.27 -6.54
N ALA A 82 3.25 10.45 -7.41
CA ALA A 82 3.20 11.60 -8.33
C ALA A 82 3.08 12.93 -7.58
N LEU A 83 2.25 12.99 -6.54
CA LEU A 83 2.11 14.19 -5.70
C LEU A 83 3.42 14.53 -4.98
N PHE A 84 4.09 13.55 -4.38
CA PHE A 84 5.38 13.76 -3.72
C PHE A 84 6.46 14.16 -4.71
N TRP A 85 6.48 13.55 -5.90
CA TRP A 85 7.38 13.96 -6.96
C TRP A 85 7.17 15.44 -7.31
N LEU A 86 5.94 15.84 -7.64
CA LEU A 86 5.62 17.22 -8.03
C LEU A 86 5.85 18.27 -6.93
N THR A 87 5.79 17.87 -5.66
CA THR A 87 5.92 18.80 -4.52
C THR A 87 7.33 18.83 -3.92
N ARG A 88 8.19 17.86 -4.25
CA ARG A 88 9.50 17.65 -3.61
C ARG A 88 10.66 17.45 -4.59
N THR A 89 10.42 17.48 -5.91
CA THR A 89 11.45 17.75 -6.94
C THR A 89 11.39 19.21 -7.36
#